data_AF-A0A2E8TT35-F1
#
_entry.id   AF-A0A2E8TT35-F1
#
_cell.length_a   1.000
_cell.length_b   1.000
_cell.length_c   1.000
_cell.angle_alpha   90.00
_cell.angle_beta   90.00
_cell.angle_gamma   90.00
#
_symmetry.space_group_name_H-M   'P 1'
#
loop_
_entity.id
_entity.type
_entity.pdbx_description
1 polymer ?
#
loop_
_entity_poly.entity_id
_entity_poly.type
_entity_poly.pdbx_seq_one_letter_code
_entity_poly.pdbx_strand_id
1 'polypeptide(L)'
;MTGETIDLSKTLATTDSKSLKHLTEVVEEDGPRGTLRVGDYLCPKCDGDRAFVEMRQTRSSDEPETKICTCETCGHRWREYQ
;
A
#
# COMPACT_ATOMS: atom_id res chain seq x y z
N MET A 1 53.24 -4.81 -5.92
CA MET A 1 51.92 -5.03 -6.54
C MET A 1 51.65 -6.53 -6.53
N THR A 2 51.26 -7.08 -5.38
CA THR A 2 50.87 -8.50 -5.27
C THR A 2 49.41 -8.48 -4.84
N GLY A 3 48.51 -8.64 -5.81
CA GLY A 3 47.07 -8.70 -5.57
C GLY A 3 46.74 -10.06 -4.96
N GLU A 4 46.40 -10.07 -3.68
CA GLU A 4 45.91 -11.26 -3.00
C GLU A 4 44.48 -11.52 -3.47
N THR A 5 44.25 -12.66 -4.13
CA THR A 5 42.94 -13.08 -4.61
C THR A 5 42.13 -13.63 -3.44
N ILE A 6 41.11 -12.91 -3.03
CA ILE A 6 40.20 -13.31 -1.95
C ILE A 6 39.18 -14.28 -2.54
N ASP A 7 39.24 -15.55 -2.12
CA ASP A 7 38.34 -16.60 -2.60
C ASP A 7 37.03 -16.56 -1.80
N LEU A 8 35.97 -15.99 -2.39
CA LEU A 8 34.64 -15.83 -1.79
C LEU A 8 33.87 -17.17 -1.63
N SER A 9 34.42 -18.29 -2.12
CA SER A 9 33.74 -19.59 -2.06
C SER A 9 33.66 -20.19 -0.64
N LYS A 10 34.42 -19.65 0.33
CA LYS A 10 34.48 -20.16 1.70
C LYS A 10 33.66 -19.38 2.72
N THR A 11 32.99 -18.30 2.32
CA THR A 11 32.13 -17.51 3.20
C THR A 11 30.72 -18.10 3.26
N LEU A 12 30.60 -19.29 3.83
CA LEU A 12 29.30 -19.82 4.23
C LEU A 12 28.82 -18.99 5.41
N ALA A 13 27.98 -17.99 5.12
CA ALA A 13 27.31 -17.20 6.13
C ALA A 13 26.40 -18.11 6.96
N THR A 14 26.88 -18.56 8.11
CA THR A 14 26.06 -19.23 9.12
C THR A 14 25.21 -18.15 9.81
N THR A 15 24.12 -17.75 9.17
CA THR A 15 23.12 -16.89 9.82
C THR A 15 22.21 -17.77 10.66
N ASP A 16 22.45 -17.76 11.97
CA ASP A 16 21.60 -18.39 12.99
C ASP A 16 20.16 -17.89 12.81
N SER A 17 19.33 -18.73 12.20
CA SER A 17 17.95 -18.38 11.85
C SER A 17 17.08 -18.57 13.09
N LYS A 18 17.20 -17.66 14.06
CA LYS A 18 16.21 -17.54 15.13
C LYS A 18 14.87 -17.21 14.48
N SER A 19 14.00 -18.20 14.52
CA SER A 19 12.64 -18.20 13.97
C SER A 19 11.89 -16.88 14.25
N LEU A 20 11.82 -16.03 13.23
CA LEU A 20 11.06 -14.78 13.21
C LEU A 20 9.55 -15.09 13.09
N LYS A 21 8.98 -15.70 14.14
CA LYS A 21 7.53 -16.00 14.22
C LYS A 21 6.66 -14.78 14.57
N HIS A 22 7.25 -13.58 14.62
CA HIS A 22 6.57 -12.35 15.01
C HIS A 22 6.51 -11.36 13.84
N LEU A 23 6.04 -11.82 12.68
CA LEU A 23 5.87 -10.96 11.50
C LEU A 23 4.49 -11.12 10.84
N THR A 24 3.48 -11.52 11.61
CA THR A 24 2.12 -11.66 11.12
C THR A 24 1.14 -11.10 12.14
N GLU A 25 1.30 -9.81 12.46
CA GLU A 25 0.15 -9.04 12.92
C GLU A 25 -0.54 -8.50 11.67
N VAL A 26 -1.42 -9.33 11.11
CA VAL A 26 -2.38 -8.88 10.09
C VAL A 26 -3.41 -8.06 10.86
N VAL A 27 -3.19 -6.75 10.94
CA VAL A 27 -4.21 -5.83 11.43
C VAL A 27 -5.34 -5.86 10.41
N GLU A 28 -6.43 -6.54 10.78
CA GLU A 28 -7.70 -6.45 10.04
C GLU A 28 -8.29 -5.06 10.31
N GLU A 29 -7.91 -4.08 9.49
CA GLU A 29 -8.49 -2.74 9.54
C GLU A 29 -9.91 -2.79 8.96
N ASP A 30 -10.88 -3.19 9.79
CA ASP A 30 -12.33 -3.19 9.50
C ASP A 30 -12.90 -1.76 9.61
N GLY A 31 -12.20 -0.78 9.04
CA GLY A 31 -12.56 0.63 9.01
C GLY A 31 -12.52 1.18 7.58
N PRO A 32 -13.19 2.32 7.30
CA PRO A 32 -13.08 2.97 6.00
C PRO A 32 -11.61 3.28 5.71
N ARG A 33 -11.05 2.59 4.72
CA ARG A 33 -9.64 2.77 4.33
C ARG A 33 -9.49 4.08 3.57
N GLY A 34 -8.65 4.96 4.08
CA GLY A 34 -8.32 6.24 3.43
C GLY A 34 -8.49 7.47 4.32
N THR A 35 -8.23 8.64 3.73
CA THR A 35 -8.41 9.94 4.38
C THR A 35 -9.76 10.52 4.01
N LEU A 36 -10.52 11.03 4.99
CA LEU A 36 -11.79 11.70 4.72
C LEU A 36 -11.52 13.03 4.02
N ARG A 37 -12.06 13.17 2.81
CA ARG A 37 -12.08 14.41 2.03
C ARG A 37 -13.50 14.93 1.93
N VAL A 38 -13.66 16.22 2.14
CA VAL A 38 -14.95 16.93 2.21
C VAL A 38 -14.91 18.04 1.16
N GLY A 39 -15.87 18.03 0.24
CA GLY A 39 -15.95 19.01 -0.86
C GLY A 39 -15.06 18.74 -2.07
N ASP A 40 -14.10 17.81 -1.98
CA ASP A 40 -13.21 17.46 -3.09
C ASP A 40 -13.85 16.49 -4.10
N TYR A 41 -14.75 15.61 -3.64
CA TYR A 41 -15.31 14.52 -4.43
C TYR A 41 -16.83 14.43 -4.23
N LEU A 42 -17.59 14.38 -5.33
CA LEU A 42 -19.04 14.19 -5.30
C LEU A 42 -19.39 12.72 -5.58
N CYS A 43 -20.23 12.14 -4.73
CA CYS A 43 -20.70 10.79 -4.95
C CYS A 43 -21.66 10.72 -6.15
N PRO A 44 -21.40 9.89 -7.18
CA PRO A 44 -22.27 9.78 -8.36
C PRO A 44 -23.64 9.13 -8.08
N LYS A 45 -23.88 8.67 -6.84
CA LYS A 45 -25.11 7.97 -6.45
C LYS A 45 -26.02 8.81 -5.55
N CYS A 46 -25.44 9.61 -4.66
CA CYS A 46 -26.19 10.33 -3.63
C CYS A 46 -25.79 11.81 -3.48
N ASP A 47 -24.93 12.30 -4.37
CA ASP A 47 -24.47 13.70 -4.43
C ASP A 47 -23.85 14.22 -3.11
N GLY A 48 -23.39 13.30 -2.27
CA GLY A 48 -22.67 13.64 -1.03
C GLY A 48 -21.27 14.15 -1.37
N ASP A 49 -20.84 15.19 -0.66
CA ASP A 49 -19.52 15.83 -0.82
C ASP A 49 -18.42 15.18 0.02
N ARG A 50 -18.76 14.13 0.76
CA ARG A 50 -17.87 13.48 1.73
C ARG A 50 -17.50 12.08 1.28
N ALA A 51 -16.20 11.89 1.05
CA ALA A 51 -15.66 10.62 0.58
C ALA A 51 -14.31 10.31 1.22
N PHE A 52 -14.12 9.05 1.61
CA PHE A 52 -12.82 8.51 2.00
C PHE A 52 -12.00 8.21 0.76
N VAL A 53 -10.81 8.80 0.68
CA VAL A 53 -9.90 8.62 -0.46
C VAL A 53 -8.72 7.78 -0.01
N GLU A 54 -8.51 6.65 -0.68
CA GLU A 54 -7.29 5.85 -0.53
C GLU A 54 -6.50 5.83 -1.84
N MET A 55 -5.19 6.02 -1.73
CA MET A 55 -4.27 5.93 -2.87
C MET A 55 -3.69 4.52 -2.87
N ARG A 56 -3.89 3.78 -3.97
CA ARG A 56 -3.39 2.41 -4.11
C ARG A 56 -2.61 2.26 -5.40
N GLN A 57 -1.39 1.74 -5.28
CA GLN A 57 -0.59 1.29 -6.40
C GLN A 57 -1.10 -0.07 -6.85
N THR A 58 -2.01 -0.07 -7.84
CA THR A 58 -2.58 -1.32 -8.38
C THR A 58 -1.82 -1.89 -9.57
N ARG A 59 -0.83 -1.17 -10.13
CA ARG A 59 -0.05 -1.57 -11.32
C ARG A 59 1.42 -1.21 -11.17
N SER A 60 2.24 -1.64 -12.13
CA SER A 60 3.68 -1.34 -12.18
C SER A 60 3.94 0.15 -12.03
N SER A 61 5.15 0.50 -11.58
CA SER A 61 5.60 1.86 -11.25
C SER A 61 5.44 2.92 -12.36
N ASP A 62 4.97 2.53 -13.54
CA ASP A 62 4.84 3.36 -14.74
C ASP A 62 3.45 4.01 -14.89
N GLU A 63 2.44 3.60 -14.10
CA GLU A 63 1.10 4.22 -14.10
C GLU A 63 0.88 5.12 -12.87
N PRO A 64 0.13 6.23 -13.02
CA PRO A 64 -0.20 7.10 -11.91
C PRO A 64 -1.01 6.37 -10.85
N GLU A 65 -0.86 6.82 -9.60
CA GLU A 65 -1.56 6.27 -8.46
C GLU A 65 -3.08 6.30 -8.66
N THR A 66 -3.73 5.16 -8.38
CA THR A 66 -5.20 5.10 -8.47
C THR A 66 -5.79 5.56 -7.16
N LYS A 67 -6.51 6.68 -7.20
CA LYS A 67 -7.32 7.18 -6.08
C LYS A 67 -8.66 6.45 -6.08
N ILE A 68 -8.92 5.71 -5.01
CA ILE A 68 -10.18 5.04 -4.78
C ILE A 68 -10.96 5.84 -3.75
N CYS A 69 -12.12 6.34 -4.15
CA CYS A 69 -13.02 7.13 -3.31
C CYS A 69 -14.16 6.24 -2.81
N THR A 70 -14.49 6.34 -1.53
CA THR A 70 -15.60 5.63 -0.88
C THR A 70 -16.50 6.66 -0.22
N CYS A 71 -17.75 6.81 -0.67
CA CYS A 71 -18.71 7.74 -0.08
C CYS A 71 -19.03 7.31 1.35
N GLU A 72 -18.95 8.25 2.30
CA GLU A 72 -19.32 7.97 3.70
C GLU A 72 -20.84 7.76 3.86
N THR A 73 -21.65 8.42 3.03
CA THR A 73 -23.10 8.49 3.19
C THR A 73 -23.80 7.23 2.67
N CYS A 74 -23.36 6.73 1.51
CA CYS A 74 -23.99 5.58 0.85
C CYS A 74 -23.07 4.37 0.68
N GLY A 75 -21.80 4.46 1.06
CA GLY A 75 -20.82 3.38 0.91
C GLY A 75 -20.42 3.06 -0.53
N HIS A 76 -20.84 3.88 -1.50
CA HIS A 76 -20.46 3.66 -2.90
C HIS A 76 -18.95 3.88 -3.09
N ARG A 77 -18.29 2.98 -3.81
CA ARG A 77 -16.84 3.04 -4.06
C ARG A 77 -16.58 3.21 -5.55
N TRP A 78 -15.86 4.27 -5.92
CA TRP A 78 -15.49 4.58 -7.31
C TRP A 78 -14.02 4.95 -7.40
N ARG A 79 -13.47 4.94 -8.61
CA ARG A 79 -12.08 5.30 -8.89
C ARG A 79 -12.09 6.65 -9.58
N GLU A 80 -11.27 7.57 -9.11
CA GLU A 80 -10.95 8.79 -9.83
C GLU A 80 -9.69 8.52 -10.65
N TYR A 81 -9.83 8.63 -11.97
CA TYR A 81 -8.72 8.62 -12.90
C TYR A 81 -8.34 10.09 -13.12
N GLN A 82 -7.17 10.47 -12.60
CA GLN A 82 -6.57 11.77 -12.86
C GLN A 82 -5.63 11.69 -14.07
#